data_AF-U2WRT0-F1
#
_entry.id   AF-U2WRT0-F1
#
_cell.length_a   1.000
_cell.length_b   1.000
_cell.length_c   1.000
_cell.angle_alpha   90.00
_cell.angle_beta   90.00
_cell.angle_gamma   90.00
#
_symmetry.space_group_name_H-M   'P 1'
#
loop_
_entity.id
_entity.type
_entity.pdbx_description
1 polymer ?
#
loop_
_entity_poly.entity_id
_entity_poly.type
_entity_poly.pdbx_seq_one_letter_code
_entity_poly.pdbx_strand_id
1 'polypeptide(L)'
;MRLVRWVGAIYYVALCFVALSLAVTQVSAAGKTYKSSKDEEKPEYEICRLKELLREEEGNSCVYSRQSGGREVVIKIDNSVICQAQFRCKKE
;
A
#
# COMPACT_ATOMS: atom_id res chain seq x y z
N MET A 1 -29.17 48.03 -47.00
CA MET A 1 -27.79 47.52 -46.83
C MET A 1 -27.34 47.32 -45.36
N ARG A 2 -27.89 48.01 -44.35
CA ARG A 2 -27.47 47.82 -42.94
C ARG A 2 -27.89 46.48 -42.31
N LEU A 3 -29.07 45.94 -42.65
CA LEU A 3 -29.54 44.63 -42.15
C LEU A 3 -28.67 43.46 -42.63
N VAL A 4 -28.34 43.42 -43.92
CA VAL A 4 -27.52 42.33 -44.52
C VAL A 4 -26.13 42.27 -43.88
N ARG A 5 -25.57 43.43 -43.52
CA ARG A 5 -24.26 43.54 -42.85
C ARG A 5 -24.29 43.06 -41.40
N TRP A 6 -25.42 43.22 -40.70
CA TRP A 6 -25.63 42.71 -39.34
C TRP A 6 -25.83 41.20 -39.31
N VAL A 7 -26.63 40.66 -40.24
CA VAL A 7 -26.85 39.21 -40.37
C VAL A 7 -25.55 38.48 -40.74
N GLY A 8 -24.75 39.07 -41.64
CA GLY A 8 -23.42 38.53 -41.99
C GLY A 8 -22.43 38.53 -40.81
N ALA A 9 -22.44 39.59 -39.99
CA ALA A 9 -21.59 39.67 -38.80
C ALA A 9 -22.00 38.62 -37.74
N ILE A 10 -23.29 38.41 -37.52
CA ILE A 10 -23.80 37.39 -36.60
C ILE A 10 -23.42 35.99 -37.07
N TYR A 11 -23.54 35.71 -38.37
CA TYR A 11 -23.15 34.42 -38.94
C TYR A 11 -21.65 34.15 -38.81
N TYR A 12 -20.80 35.17 -39.05
CA TYR A 12 -19.36 35.06 -38.87
C TYR A 12 -18.96 34.80 -37.41
N VAL A 13 -19.58 35.50 -36.46
CA VAL A 13 -19.32 35.29 -35.02
C VAL A 13 -19.76 33.88 -34.59
N ALA A 14 -20.92 33.41 -35.05
CA ALA A 14 -21.41 32.06 -34.78
C ALA A 14 -20.46 30.99 -35.35
N LEU A 15 -19.97 31.19 -36.58
CA LEU A 15 -19.07 30.26 -37.25
C LEU A 15 -17.70 30.19 -36.56
N CYS A 16 -17.17 31.33 -36.10
CA CYS A 16 -15.96 31.37 -35.28
C CYS A 16 -16.13 30.66 -33.93
N PHE A 17 -17.30 30.79 -33.28
CA PHE A 17 -17.57 30.13 -32.00
C PHE A 17 -17.61 28.61 -32.12
N VAL A 18 -18.21 28.08 -33.20
CA VAL A 18 -18.22 26.65 -33.51
C VAL A 18 -16.82 26.12 -33.84
N ALA A 19 -16.00 26.90 -34.56
CA ALA A 19 -14.62 26.50 -34.83
C ALA A 19 -13.77 26.43 -33.55
N LEU A 20 -13.99 27.36 -32.61
CA LEU A 20 -13.25 27.41 -31.35
C LEU A 20 -13.60 26.25 -30.40
N SER A 21 -14.86 25.82 -30.36
CA SER A 21 -15.29 24.73 -29.48
C SER A 21 -14.72 23.37 -29.85
N LEU A 22 -14.51 23.12 -31.15
CA LEU A 22 -13.91 21.87 -31.65
C LEU A 22 -12.43 21.72 -31.24
N ALA A 23 -11.71 22.83 -31.04
CA ALA A 23 -10.31 22.83 -30.65
C ALA A 23 -10.03 22.44 -29.18
N VAL A 24 -11.05 22.42 -28.31
CA VAL A 24 -10.88 22.23 -26.84
C VAL A 24 -10.98 20.76 -26.41
N THR A 25 -11.07 19.81 -27.34
CA THR A 25 -11.45 18.41 -27.04
C THR A 25 -10.33 17.48 -26.57
N GLN A 26 -9.10 17.97 -26.35
CA GLN A 26 -7.97 17.10 -25.98
C GLN A 26 -7.53 17.33 -24.52
N VAL A 27 -8.33 16.79 -23.58
CA VAL A 27 -7.93 16.64 -22.19
C VAL A 27 -7.53 15.18 -21.95
N SER A 28 -6.22 14.90 -21.99
CA SER A 28 -5.66 13.60 -21.62
C SER A 28 -5.46 13.54 -20.11
N ALA A 29 -6.42 12.95 -19.39
CA ALA A 29 -6.25 12.61 -17.99
C ALA A 29 -5.45 11.29 -17.90
N ALA A 30 -4.16 11.38 -17.58
CA ALA A 30 -3.38 10.22 -17.18
C ALA A 30 -3.84 9.78 -15.78
N GLY A 31 -4.86 8.92 -15.73
CA GLY A 31 -5.32 8.30 -14.49
C GLY A 31 -4.20 7.47 -13.89
N LYS A 32 -3.53 8.00 -12.86
CA LYS A 32 -2.67 7.19 -12.01
C LYS A 32 -3.56 6.23 -11.24
N THR A 33 -3.74 5.01 -11.74
CA THR A 33 -4.33 3.93 -10.95
C THR A 33 -3.36 3.62 -9.80
N TYR A 34 -3.71 4.07 -8.59
CA TYR A 34 -3.00 3.67 -7.38
C TYR A 34 -3.07 2.14 -7.29
N LYS A 35 -1.91 1.46 -7.35
CA LYS A 35 -1.84 0.07 -6.92
C LYS A 35 -2.24 0.04 -5.45
N SER A 36 -3.34 -0.63 -5.12
CA SER A 36 -3.73 -0.84 -3.73
C SER A 36 -2.67 -1.74 -3.10
N SER A 37 -2.05 -1.31 -2.01
CA SER A 37 -1.12 -2.09 -1.19
C SER A 37 -1.78 -3.28 -0.47
N LYS A 38 -2.93 -3.74 -0.96
CA LYS A 38 -3.79 -4.75 -0.33
C LYS A 38 -3.56 -6.18 -0.81
N ASP A 39 -2.75 -6.39 -1.86
CA ASP A 39 -2.43 -7.75 -2.33
C ASP A 39 -1.16 -8.34 -1.70
N GLU A 40 -0.56 -7.66 -0.73
CA GLU A 40 0.38 -8.31 0.18
C GLU A 40 -0.43 -8.86 1.35
N GLU A 41 -0.79 -10.15 1.25
CA GLU A 41 -1.39 -10.91 2.34
C GLU A 41 -0.53 -10.73 3.58
N LYS A 42 -1.00 -9.89 4.52
CA LYS A 42 -0.25 -9.63 5.75
C LYS A 42 -0.08 -10.95 6.47
N PRO A 43 1.15 -11.33 6.84
CA PRO A 43 1.37 -12.56 7.57
C PRO A 43 0.56 -12.51 8.87
N GLU A 44 -0.22 -13.54 9.12
CA GLU A 44 -1.01 -13.64 10.34
C GLU A 44 -0.06 -13.86 11.52
N TYR A 45 -0.34 -13.23 12.67
CA TYR A 45 0.50 -13.34 13.86
C TYR A 45 -0.25 -14.04 14.98
N GLU A 46 0.50 -14.76 15.82
CA GLU A 46 0.01 -15.37 17.05
C GLU A 46 0.91 -15.04 18.24
N ILE A 47 0.46 -15.37 19.44
CA ILE A 47 1.26 -15.21 20.66
C ILE A 47 2.12 -16.46 20.85
N CYS A 48 3.42 -16.25 20.96
CA CYS A 48 4.41 -17.24 21.36
C CYS A 48 4.80 -17.00 22.82
N ARG A 49 4.74 -18.05 23.66
CA ARG A 49 5.10 -17.99 25.10
C ARG A 49 6.45 -18.65 25.33
N LEU A 50 7.25 -18.07 26.23
CA LEU A 50 8.54 -18.60 26.59
C LEU A 50 8.36 -19.98 27.22
N LYS A 51 9.04 -20.97 26.66
CA LYS A 51 9.08 -22.33 27.17
C LYS A 51 10.37 -22.59 27.94
N GLU A 52 11.50 -22.22 27.34
CA GLU A 52 12.82 -22.52 27.90
C GLU A 52 13.86 -21.47 27.51
N LEU A 53 14.87 -21.30 28.36
CA LEU A 53 16.07 -20.51 28.10
C LEU A 53 17.26 -21.47 28.12
N LEU A 54 17.88 -21.66 26.97
CA LEU A 54 19.09 -22.46 26.79
C LEU A 54 20.31 -21.54 26.87
N ARG A 55 21.27 -21.88 27.72
CA ARG A 55 22.54 -21.17 27.84
C ARG A 55 23.61 -21.98 27.11
N GLU A 56 24.16 -21.44 26.03
CA GLU A 56 25.25 -22.03 25.27
C GLU A 56 26.52 -21.20 25.48
N GLU A 57 27.70 -21.78 25.20
CA GLU A 57 28.98 -21.07 25.36
C GLU A 57 29.10 -19.87 24.40
N GLU A 58 28.39 -19.91 23.27
CA GLU A 58 28.42 -18.90 22.21
C GLU A 58 27.29 -17.85 22.34
N GLY A 59 26.33 -18.07 23.25
CA GLY A 59 25.18 -17.17 23.45
C GLY A 59 24.00 -17.82 24.15
N ASN A 60 22.92 -17.06 24.40
CA ASN A 60 21.69 -17.61 24.98
C ASN A 60 20.63 -17.81 23.89
N SER A 61 19.90 -18.93 23.94
CA SER A 61 18.78 -19.20 23.05
C SER A 61 17.47 -19.21 23.84
N CYS A 62 16.45 -18.50 23.35
CA CYS A 62 15.11 -18.50 23.92
C CYS A 62 14.19 -19.37 23.06
N VAL A 63 13.60 -20.40 23.68
CA VAL A 63 12.71 -21.36 23.03
C VAL A 63 11.27 -21.01 23.38
N TYR A 64 10.42 -20.88 22.36
CA TYR A 64 9.04 -20.42 22.50
C TYR A 64 8.03 -21.40 21.93
N SER A 65 6.97 -21.65 22.70
CA SER A 65 5.81 -22.45 22.28
C SER A 65 4.73 -21.57 21.64
N ARG A 66 4.23 -21.99 20.48
CA ARG A 66 3.10 -21.37 19.78
C ARG A 66 1.79 -21.68 20.50
N GLN A 67 0.88 -20.70 20.60
CA GLN A 67 -0.44 -20.95 21.20
C GLN A 67 -1.35 -21.82 20.33
N SER A 68 -1.19 -21.78 19.00
CA SER A 68 -1.91 -22.68 18.09
C SER A 68 -1.35 -24.12 18.05
N GLY A 69 -0.22 -24.37 18.72
CA GLY A 69 0.54 -25.62 18.62
C GLY A 69 1.52 -25.62 17.45
N GLY A 70 2.21 -26.75 17.23
CA GLY A 70 3.20 -26.89 16.17
C GLY A 70 4.65 -26.74 16.65
N ARG A 71 5.55 -26.36 15.73
CA ARG A 71 7.00 -26.28 16.00
C ARG A 71 7.37 -25.08 16.85
N GLU A 72 8.36 -25.27 17.70
CA GLU A 72 8.87 -24.23 18.58
C GLU A 72 9.71 -23.20 17.81
N VAL A 73 9.62 -21.96 18.25
CA VAL A 73 10.41 -20.84 17.69
C VAL A 73 11.64 -20.65 18.56
N VAL A 74 12.82 -20.69 17.96
CA VAL A 74 14.11 -20.50 18.64
C VAL A 74 14.71 -19.17 18.22
N ILE A 75 14.97 -18.29 19.18
CA ILE A 75 15.64 -17.00 18.96
C ILE A 75 16.98 -17.04 19.68
N LYS A 76 18.07 -16.90 18.91
CA LYS A 76 19.42 -16.73 19.46
C LYS A 76 19.65 -15.29 19.87
N ILE A 77 20.32 -15.11 20.99
CA ILE A 77 20.63 -13.82 21.60
C ILE A 77 22.12 -13.76 21.89
N ASP A 78 22.83 -12.94 21.13
CA ASP A 78 24.29 -12.88 21.19
C ASP A 78 24.82 -12.01 22.35
N ASN A 79 24.02 -11.04 22.85
CA ASN A 79 24.49 -10.05 23.86
C ASN A 79 23.44 -9.66 24.93
N SER A 80 22.40 -10.47 25.12
CA SER A 80 21.37 -10.23 26.14
C SER A 80 21.03 -11.53 26.87
N VAL A 81 20.68 -11.38 28.15
CA VAL A 81 20.39 -12.50 29.06
C VAL A 81 18.88 -12.65 29.29
N ILE A 82 18.06 -11.81 28.66
CA ILE A 82 16.66 -11.65 29.01
C ILE A 82 15.78 -12.11 27.84
N CYS A 83 15.18 -13.29 28.01
CA CYS A 83 14.07 -13.72 27.18
C CYS A 83 12.81 -12.96 27.61
N GLN A 84 12.03 -12.49 26.62
CA GLN A 84 10.69 -11.98 26.91
C GLN A 84 9.78 -13.15 27.29
N ALA A 85 8.86 -12.96 28.24
CA ALA A 85 7.92 -14.01 28.65
C ALA A 85 6.96 -14.41 27.51
N GLN A 86 6.61 -13.47 26.64
CA GLN A 86 5.79 -13.70 25.45
C GLN A 86 6.04 -12.63 24.39
N PHE A 87 5.84 -12.97 23.11
CA PHE A 87 5.89 -12.03 22.00
C PHE A 87 4.95 -12.45 20.85
N ARG A 88 4.79 -11.57 19.85
CA ARG A 88 4.01 -11.86 18.64
C ARG A 88 4.89 -12.51 17.58
N CYS A 89 4.68 -13.78 17.29
CA CYS A 89 5.38 -14.53 16.25
C CYS A 89 4.48 -14.69 15.01
N LYS A 90 5.08 -14.85 13.83
CA LYS A 90 4.33 -15.14 12.60
C LYS A 90 3.78 -16.56 12.67
N LYS A 91 2.51 -16.75 12.29
CA LYS A 91 1.98 -18.09 12.00
C LYS A 91 2.73 -18.64 10.77
N GLU A 92 3.12 -19.91 10.87
CA GLU A 92 3.77 -20.65 9.77
C GLU A 92 2.77 -21.04 8.69
#